data_AF-A0AA36EAB4-F1
#
_entry.id   AF-A0AA36EAB4-F1
#
_cell.length_a   1.000
_cell.length_b   1.000
_cell.length_c   1.000
_cell.angle_alpha   90.00
_cell.angle_beta   90.00
_cell.angle_gamma   90.00
#
_symmetry.space_group_name_H-M   'P 1'
#
loop_
_entity.id
_entity.type
_entity.pdbx_description
1 polymer ?
#
loop_
_entity_poly.entity_id
_entity_poly.type
_entity_poly.pdbx_seq_one_letter_code
_entity_poly.pdbx_strand_id
1 'polypeptide(L)'
;MAKCLNGEFNHPEGYDGGAKNVKVGSLQMFMKNCGSCEDMGPRDFPVEEVTVLFLFPIDHGYCLPENFEDCTFDWLYWPQAREAFSNETLEYIKSLDAVQDLALLSSNGWDLSHECARTLRISTMLLKEGAGRGLCPYAIGRILCRETLNKESVIEKIVQKAHKMTFPGTNEADFLKTVWNLLDFELNKVSEMFM
;
A
#
# COMPACT_ATOMS: atom_id res chain seq x y z
N MET A 1 10.19 -7.79 15.22
CA MET A 1 10.87 -8.89 14.48
C MET A 1 11.13 -10.06 15.42
N ALA A 2 10.92 -11.30 14.94
CA ALA A 2 11.22 -12.50 15.70
C ALA A 2 12.66 -12.97 15.45
N LYS A 3 13.27 -13.58 16.47
CA LYS A 3 14.55 -14.29 16.35
C LYS A 3 14.28 -15.77 16.52
N CYS A 4 14.79 -16.61 15.62
CA CYS A 4 14.59 -18.04 15.65
C CYS A 4 15.88 -18.79 15.33
N LEU A 5 16.13 -19.87 16.06
CA LEU A 5 17.24 -20.79 15.86
C LEU A 5 16.67 -22.16 15.52
N ASN A 6 16.85 -22.61 14.27
CA ASN A 6 16.41 -23.92 13.82
C ASN A 6 17.38 -24.44 12.74
N GLY A 7 17.76 -25.72 12.84
CA GLY A 7 18.66 -26.39 11.88
C GLY A 7 18.03 -26.66 10.51
N GLU A 8 16.70 -26.61 10.40
CA GLU A 8 15.97 -26.77 9.13
C GLU A 8 16.02 -25.53 8.23
N PHE A 9 16.43 -24.38 8.78
CA PHE A 9 16.63 -23.19 7.95
C PHE A 9 17.87 -23.31 7.06
N ASN A 10 17.92 -22.51 6.00
CA ASN A 10 19.10 -22.46 5.12
C ASN A 10 20.32 -21.85 5.84
N HIS A 11 21.39 -22.62 6.05
CA HIS A 11 22.65 -22.16 6.64
C HIS A 11 23.82 -22.43 5.67
N PRO A 12 24.13 -21.50 4.74
CA PRO A 12 25.18 -21.70 3.74
C PRO A 12 26.57 -21.99 4.31
N GLU A 13 26.86 -21.50 5.51
CA GLU A 13 28.15 -21.67 6.22
C GLU A 13 28.13 -22.85 7.22
N GLY A 14 27.08 -23.68 7.19
CA GLY A 14 26.87 -24.78 8.13
C GLY A 14 26.12 -24.37 9.40
N TYR A 15 25.66 -25.39 10.14
CA TYR A 15 24.86 -25.23 11.35
C TYR A 15 25.55 -25.87 12.54
N ASP A 16 25.93 -25.06 13.53
CA ASP A 16 26.48 -25.51 14.82
C ASP A 16 25.57 -25.16 16.00
N GLY A 17 24.40 -24.57 15.74
CA GLY A 17 23.47 -24.11 16.77
C GLY A 17 23.97 -22.87 17.53
N GLY A 18 25.04 -22.23 17.06
CA GLY A 18 25.60 -21.03 17.66
C GLY A 18 24.84 -19.75 17.30
N ALA A 19 25.25 -18.63 17.90
CA ALA A 19 24.59 -17.33 17.72
C ALA A 19 24.53 -16.87 16.25
N LYS A 20 25.51 -17.26 15.42
CA LYS A 20 25.56 -16.98 13.98
C LYS A 20 24.43 -17.66 13.19
N ASN A 21 23.85 -18.74 13.72
CA ASN A 21 22.74 -19.46 13.10
C ASN A 21 21.37 -18.88 13.49
N VAL A 22 21.30 -17.87 14.36
CA VAL A 22 20.05 -17.19 14.70
C VAL A 22 19.59 -16.35 13.51
N LYS A 23 18.39 -16.64 13.00
CA LYS A 23 17.76 -15.85 11.93
C LYS A 23 16.76 -14.86 12.51
N VAL A 24 16.67 -13.70 11.86
CA VAL A 24 15.71 -12.64 12.20
C VAL A 24 14.74 -12.49 11.04
N GLY A 25 13.45 -12.40 11.34
CA GLY A 25 12.40 -12.29 10.33
C GLY A 25 11.06 -11.83 10.90
N SER A 26 10.09 -11.65 10.01
CA SER A 26 8.69 -11.54 10.39
C SER A 26 8.16 -12.91 10.81
N LEU A 27 7.22 -12.93 11.75
CA LEU A 27 6.48 -14.12 12.13
C LEU A 27 5.00 -13.78 12.06
N GLN A 28 4.32 -14.33 11.06
CA GLN A 28 2.89 -14.14 10.87
C GLN A 28 2.12 -15.23 11.62
N MET A 29 1.11 -14.84 12.39
CA MET A 29 0.21 -15.80 13.03
C MET A 29 -0.51 -16.63 11.96
N PHE A 30 -0.52 -17.95 12.12
CA PHE A 30 -1.29 -18.81 11.23
C PHE A 30 -2.78 -18.64 11.51
N MET A 31 -3.55 -18.34 10.46
CA MET A 31 -5.01 -18.23 10.51
C MET A 31 -5.61 -19.35 9.68
N LYS A 32 -6.50 -20.15 10.26
CA LYS A 32 -7.28 -21.14 9.50
C LYS A 32 -8.22 -20.39 8.56
N ASN A 33 -8.19 -20.74 7.28
CA ASN A 33 -9.07 -20.17 6.25
C ASN A 33 -9.83 -21.27 5.51
N CYS A 34 -10.87 -20.87 4.77
CA CYS A 34 -11.65 -21.74 3.89
C CYS A 34 -11.29 -21.60 2.39
N GLY A 35 -10.37 -20.69 2.04
CA GLY A 35 -9.90 -20.46 0.68
C GLY A 35 -9.15 -19.13 0.54
N SER A 36 -8.56 -18.88 -0.64
CA SER A 36 -8.06 -17.55 -1.02
C SER A 36 -9.16 -16.74 -1.71
N CYS A 37 -8.98 -15.41 -1.81
CA CYS A 37 -9.94 -14.56 -2.52
C CYS A 37 -10.01 -14.87 -4.03
N GLU A 38 -8.90 -15.31 -4.63
CA GLU A 38 -8.86 -15.71 -6.04
C GLU A 38 -9.69 -16.97 -6.29
N ASP A 39 -9.60 -17.97 -5.39
CA ASP A 39 -10.36 -19.21 -5.49
C ASP A 39 -11.88 -18.99 -5.35
N MET A 40 -12.28 -18.05 -4.48
CA MET A 40 -13.70 -17.70 -4.31
C MET A 40 -14.23 -16.89 -5.50
N GLY A 41 -13.40 -16.04 -6.08
CA GLY A 41 -13.75 -15.16 -7.19
C GLY A 41 -14.87 -14.16 -6.84
N PRO A 42 -15.47 -13.51 -7.85
CA PRO A 42 -16.51 -12.49 -7.63
C PRO A 42 -17.91 -13.11 -7.40
N ARG A 43 -18.03 -14.39 -7.00
CA ARG A 43 -19.33 -15.07 -6.89
C ARG A 43 -20.21 -14.42 -5.82
N ASP A 44 -21.52 -14.35 -6.09
CA ASP A 44 -22.53 -14.00 -5.10
C ASP A 44 -22.51 -15.03 -3.97
N PHE A 45 -22.05 -14.60 -2.80
CA PHE A 45 -22.23 -15.38 -1.57
C PHE A 45 -23.74 -15.48 -1.28
N PRO A 46 -24.25 -16.67 -0.88
CA PRO A 46 -25.65 -16.78 -0.48
C PRO A 46 -25.92 -15.78 0.64
N VAL A 47 -26.94 -14.94 0.45
CA VAL A 47 -27.30 -13.81 1.33
C VAL A 47 -27.47 -14.24 2.81
N GLU A 48 -27.80 -15.52 3.02
CA GLU A 48 -27.99 -16.16 4.32
C GLU A 48 -26.67 -16.43 5.07
N GLU A 49 -25.51 -16.43 4.40
CA GLU A 49 -24.17 -16.73 4.97
C GLU A 49 -23.24 -15.51 5.06
N VAL A 50 -23.64 -14.33 4.55
CA VAL A 50 -22.79 -13.12 4.48
C VAL A 50 -22.40 -12.58 5.86
N THR A 51 -23.05 -13.03 6.94
CA THR A 51 -22.76 -12.57 8.31
C THR A 51 -21.52 -13.19 8.97
N VAL A 52 -20.77 -14.09 8.31
CA VAL A 52 -19.60 -14.76 8.95
C VAL A 52 -18.35 -14.89 8.06
N LEU A 53 -18.13 -13.97 7.13
CA LEU A 53 -16.91 -13.97 6.31
C LEU A 53 -15.94 -12.85 6.73
N PHE A 54 -14.69 -13.24 6.99
CA PHE A 54 -13.59 -12.32 7.33
C PHE A 54 -12.43 -12.50 6.35
N LEU A 55 -11.85 -11.39 5.92
CA LEU A 55 -10.62 -11.38 5.13
C LEU A 55 -9.43 -11.13 6.05
N PHE A 56 -8.39 -11.95 5.92
CA PHE A 56 -7.12 -11.77 6.61
C PHE A 56 -6.04 -11.45 5.57
N PRO A 57 -5.59 -10.20 5.44
CA PRO A 57 -4.50 -9.87 4.54
C PRO A 57 -3.20 -10.49 5.07
N ILE A 58 -2.50 -11.20 4.20
CA ILE A 58 -1.22 -11.84 4.47
C ILE A 58 -0.21 -11.47 3.39
N ASP A 59 1.05 -11.82 3.60
CA ASP A 59 2.11 -11.66 2.59
C ASP A 59 2.38 -10.21 2.16
N HIS A 60 2.38 -9.29 3.13
CA HIS A 60 2.64 -7.87 2.91
C HIS A 60 4.15 -7.53 2.84
N GLY A 61 5.00 -8.47 2.42
CA GLY A 61 6.47 -8.31 2.43
C GLY A 61 6.97 -7.22 1.47
N TYR A 62 6.18 -6.89 0.45
CA TYR A 62 6.50 -5.93 -0.62
C TYR A 62 5.68 -4.62 -0.55
N CYS A 63 5.02 -4.32 0.58
CA CYS A 63 4.07 -3.21 0.67
C CYS A 63 4.69 -1.79 0.75
N LEU A 64 6.02 -1.69 0.93
CA LEU A 64 6.74 -0.43 1.09
C LEU A 64 7.86 -0.25 0.04
N PRO A 65 7.53 -0.11 -1.25
CA PRO A 65 8.54 0.04 -2.30
C PRO A 65 9.17 1.43 -2.32
N GLU A 66 10.38 1.54 -2.89
CA GLU A 66 11.09 2.81 -3.06
C GLU A 66 10.47 3.72 -4.13
N ASN A 67 9.66 3.14 -5.02
CA ASN A 67 8.98 3.86 -6.10
C ASN A 67 7.65 3.17 -6.47
N PHE A 68 6.93 3.75 -7.43
CA PHE A 68 5.59 3.28 -7.83
C PHE A 68 5.58 2.37 -9.07
N GLU A 69 6.74 2.02 -9.64
CA GLU A 69 6.84 1.26 -10.90
C GLU A 69 6.15 -0.10 -10.82
N ASP A 70 6.37 -0.83 -9.72
CA ASP A 70 5.87 -2.19 -9.52
C ASP A 70 4.53 -2.23 -8.74
N CYS A 71 3.88 -1.08 -8.53
CA CYS A 71 2.63 -1.03 -7.79
C CYS A 71 1.48 -1.63 -8.61
N THR A 72 1.00 -2.80 -8.19
CA THR A 72 -0.08 -3.54 -8.83
C THR A 72 -1.07 -4.05 -7.80
N PHE A 73 -2.35 -4.09 -8.17
CA PHE A 73 -3.44 -4.55 -7.33
C PHE A 73 -4.39 -5.42 -8.15
N ASP A 74 -4.33 -6.73 -7.99
CA ASP A 74 -5.16 -7.67 -8.77
C ASP A 74 -6.66 -7.46 -8.54
N TRP A 75 -7.03 -7.05 -7.33
CA TRP A 75 -8.41 -6.76 -6.96
C TRP A 75 -8.99 -5.54 -7.68
N LEU A 76 -8.19 -4.71 -8.37
CA LEU A 76 -8.73 -3.60 -9.18
C LEU A 76 -9.62 -4.09 -10.33
N TYR A 77 -9.43 -5.32 -10.80
CA TYR A 77 -10.25 -5.88 -11.87
C TYR A 77 -11.58 -6.46 -11.36
N TRP A 78 -11.77 -6.52 -10.04
CA TRP A 78 -13.01 -7.07 -9.46
C TRP A 78 -14.10 -6.00 -9.41
N PRO A 79 -15.39 -6.36 -9.63
CA PRO A 79 -16.51 -5.43 -9.57
C PRO A 79 -16.56 -4.62 -8.26
N GLN A 80 -16.20 -5.27 -7.14
CA GLN A 80 -16.21 -4.69 -5.80
C GLN A 80 -15.29 -3.47 -5.66
N ALA A 81 -14.21 -3.37 -6.44
CA ALA A 81 -13.32 -2.21 -6.41
C ALA A 81 -14.02 -0.95 -6.95
N ARG A 82 -15.14 -1.08 -7.66
CA ARG A 82 -15.91 0.05 -8.21
C ARG A 82 -16.97 0.56 -7.24
N GLU A 83 -17.23 -0.16 -6.16
CA GLU A 83 -18.17 0.26 -5.12
C GLU A 83 -17.60 1.41 -4.29
N ALA A 84 -18.48 2.30 -3.82
CA ALA A 84 -18.08 3.38 -2.94
C ALA A 84 -17.63 2.86 -1.57
N PHE A 85 -16.72 3.57 -0.92
CA PHE A 85 -16.38 3.31 0.47
C PHE A 85 -17.58 3.53 1.39
N SER A 86 -17.70 2.72 2.44
CA SER A 86 -18.67 2.98 3.50
C SER A 86 -18.26 4.20 4.34
N ASN A 87 -19.20 4.81 5.05
CA ASN A 87 -18.89 5.93 5.96
C ASN A 87 -17.87 5.55 7.04
N GLU A 88 -17.96 4.32 7.58
CA GLU A 88 -16.99 3.81 8.55
C GLU A 88 -15.58 3.74 7.94
N THR A 89 -15.46 3.22 6.72
CA THR A 89 -14.18 3.16 6.01
C THR A 89 -13.64 4.55 5.67
N LEU A 90 -14.51 5.49 5.30
CA LEU A 90 -14.12 6.88 5.05
C LEU A 90 -13.56 7.57 6.29
N GLU A 91 -14.18 7.38 7.46
CA GLU A 91 -13.66 7.91 8.72
C GLU A 91 -12.32 7.25 9.10
N TYR A 92 -12.18 5.93 8.89
CA TYR A 92 -10.90 5.26 9.06
C TYR A 92 -9.81 5.83 8.14
N ILE A 93 -10.08 5.95 6.83
CA ILE A 93 -9.14 6.52 5.86
C ILE A 93 -8.74 7.93 6.27
N LYS A 94 -9.71 8.76 6.67
CA LYS A 94 -9.47 10.13 7.14
C LYS A 94 -8.54 10.19 8.35
N SER A 95 -8.60 9.19 9.23
CA SER A 95 -7.77 9.07 10.43
C SER A 95 -6.33 8.64 10.18
N LEU A 96 -6.00 8.08 9.01
CA LEU A 96 -4.65 7.59 8.68
C LEU A 96 -3.61 8.72 8.76
N ASP A 97 -2.44 8.42 9.35
CA ASP A 97 -1.33 9.36 9.52
C ASP A 97 0.01 8.68 9.23
N ALA A 98 0.54 8.93 8.03
CA ALA A 98 1.80 8.34 7.59
C ALA A 98 3.00 8.73 8.47
N VAL A 99 2.96 9.88 9.18
CA VAL A 99 4.05 10.27 10.08
C VAL A 99 4.01 9.40 11.34
N GLN A 100 2.82 9.14 11.89
CA GLN A 100 2.65 8.24 13.01
C GLN A 100 3.02 6.79 12.63
N ASP A 101 2.63 6.35 11.44
CA ASP A 101 2.97 5.01 10.94
C ASP A 101 4.49 4.83 10.78
N LEU A 102 5.19 5.82 10.25
CA LEU A 102 6.65 5.80 10.14
C LEU A 102 7.34 5.78 11.51
N ALA A 103 6.84 6.56 12.47
CA ALA A 103 7.36 6.55 13.83
C ALA A 103 7.14 5.18 14.51
N LEU A 104 5.98 4.57 14.27
CA LEU A 104 5.68 3.22 14.77
C LEU A 104 6.65 2.19 14.19
N LEU A 105 6.90 2.21 12.88
CA LEU A 105 7.84 1.31 12.22
C LEU A 105 9.26 1.47 12.78
N SER A 106 9.76 2.72 12.86
CA SER A 106 11.07 3.02 13.42
C SER A 106 11.20 2.55 14.87
N SER A 107 10.19 2.80 15.72
CA SER A 107 10.17 2.33 17.11
C SER A 107 10.20 0.80 17.26
N ASN A 108 9.81 0.06 16.22
CA ASN A 108 9.85 -1.39 16.15
C ASN A 108 11.10 -1.93 15.41
N GLY A 109 12.08 -1.07 15.16
CA GLY A 109 13.36 -1.40 14.53
C GLY A 109 13.30 -1.51 13.01
N TRP A 110 12.32 -0.87 12.37
CA TRP A 110 12.18 -0.77 10.92
C TRP A 110 12.38 0.68 10.46
N ASP A 111 13.64 1.08 10.37
CA ASP A 111 14.00 2.38 9.81
C ASP A 111 13.96 2.29 8.28
N LEU A 112 12.90 2.83 7.69
CA LEU A 112 12.74 2.84 6.23
C LEU A 112 13.73 3.80 5.56
N SER A 113 14.09 3.49 4.31
CA SER A 113 14.74 4.46 3.45
C SER A 113 13.86 5.68 3.25
N HIS A 114 14.49 6.79 2.89
CA HIS A 114 13.79 8.03 2.61
C HIS A 114 12.77 7.88 1.47
N GLU A 115 13.13 7.10 0.45
CA GLU A 115 12.32 6.76 -0.72
C GLU A 115 11.07 5.97 -0.33
N CYS A 116 11.21 4.88 0.45
CA CYS A 116 10.08 4.12 0.98
C CYS A 116 9.15 5.00 1.84
N ALA A 117 9.71 5.83 2.70
CA ALA A 117 8.94 6.73 3.56
C ALA A 117 8.17 7.78 2.76
N ARG A 118 8.75 8.28 1.66
CA ARG A 118 8.08 9.18 0.72
C ARG A 118 6.94 8.48 0.00
N THR A 119 7.16 7.28 -0.53
CA THR A 119 6.11 6.47 -1.16
C THR A 119 4.93 6.26 -0.22
N LEU A 120 5.17 5.90 1.05
CA LEU A 120 4.11 5.75 2.05
C LEU A 120 3.32 7.05 2.24
N ARG A 121 4.00 8.20 2.41
CA ARG A 121 3.33 9.50 2.57
C ARG A 121 2.46 9.87 1.38
N ILE A 122 2.97 9.65 0.17
CA ILE A 122 2.26 9.97 -1.08
C ILE A 122 1.07 9.02 -1.27
N SER A 123 1.22 7.72 -1.01
CA SER A 123 0.13 6.73 -1.07
C SER A 123 -0.99 7.07 -0.08
N THR A 124 -0.64 7.39 1.17
CA THR A 124 -1.62 7.81 2.18
C THR A 124 -2.32 9.10 1.78
N MET A 125 -1.58 10.08 1.25
CA MET A 125 -2.15 11.32 0.74
C MET A 125 -3.15 11.06 -0.39
N LEU A 126 -2.79 10.26 -1.40
CA LEU A 126 -3.67 9.90 -2.51
C LEU A 126 -4.94 9.19 -2.03
N LEU A 127 -4.80 8.21 -1.12
CA LEU A 127 -5.95 7.50 -0.58
C LEU A 127 -6.92 8.46 0.14
N LYS A 128 -6.39 9.34 0.99
CA LYS A 128 -7.20 10.30 1.75
C LYS A 128 -7.90 11.31 0.84
N GLU A 129 -7.17 11.89 -0.11
CA GLU A 129 -7.71 12.90 -1.02
C GLU A 129 -8.72 12.29 -2.01
N GLY A 130 -8.42 11.11 -2.56
CA GLY A 130 -9.33 10.42 -3.48
C GLY A 130 -10.62 9.99 -2.78
N ALA A 131 -10.52 9.33 -1.62
CA ALA A 131 -11.68 8.90 -0.85
C ALA A 131 -12.53 10.08 -0.36
N GLY A 132 -11.90 11.18 0.05
CA GLY A 132 -12.59 12.41 0.45
C GLY A 132 -13.40 13.07 -0.67
N ARG A 133 -13.09 12.78 -1.94
CA ARG A 133 -13.86 13.20 -3.13
C ARG A 133 -14.92 12.18 -3.57
N GLY A 134 -15.10 11.10 -2.81
CA GLY A 134 -16.06 10.03 -3.13
C GLY A 134 -15.57 9.07 -4.21
N LEU A 135 -14.28 9.08 -4.56
CA LEU A 135 -13.73 8.13 -5.53
C LEU A 135 -13.70 6.71 -4.95
N CYS A 136 -14.08 5.72 -5.76
CA CYS A 136 -14.01 4.31 -5.39
C CYS A 136 -12.56 3.76 -5.43
N PRO A 137 -12.28 2.61 -4.81
CA PRO A 137 -10.96 1.97 -4.84
C PRO A 137 -10.36 1.84 -6.25
N TYR A 138 -11.19 1.53 -7.24
CA TYR A 138 -10.80 1.42 -8.63
C TYR A 138 -10.22 2.72 -9.17
N ALA A 139 -10.93 3.84 -8.98
CA ALA A 139 -10.50 5.15 -9.48
C ALA A 139 -9.18 5.58 -8.82
N ILE A 140 -9.02 5.33 -7.52
CA ILE A 140 -7.80 5.64 -6.78
C ILE A 140 -6.64 4.72 -7.23
N GLY A 141 -6.85 3.41 -7.28
CA GLY A 141 -5.80 2.45 -7.65
C GLY A 141 -5.32 2.60 -9.09
N ARG A 142 -6.18 3.05 -10.02
CA ARG A 142 -5.80 3.39 -11.40
C ARG A 142 -4.83 4.57 -11.51
N ILE A 143 -4.73 5.42 -10.48
CA ILE A 143 -3.72 6.48 -10.42
C ILE A 143 -2.35 5.91 -10.04
N LEU A 144 -2.32 4.89 -9.18
CA LEU A 144 -1.11 4.20 -8.71
C LEU A 144 -0.55 3.22 -9.74
N CYS A 145 -1.41 2.41 -10.36
CA CYS A 145 -0.95 1.32 -11.22
C CYS A 145 -0.64 1.77 -12.65
N ARG A 146 0.44 1.21 -13.21
CA ARG A 146 0.72 1.29 -14.65
C ARG A 146 -0.32 0.49 -15.43
N GLU A 147 -0.68 0.95 -16.63
CA GLU A 147 -1.57 0.20 -17.53
C GLU A 147 -0.83 -0.92 -18.28
N THR A 148 0.44 -0.67 -18.59
CA THR A 148 1.37 -1.64 -19.16
C THR A 148 2.75 -1.37 -18.57
N LEU A 149 3.65 -2.35 -18.62
CA LEU A 149 5.02 -2.20 -18.10
C LEU A 149 5.75 -0.96 -18.65
N ASN A 150 5.41 -0.53 -19.87
CA ASN A 150 6.06 0.58 -20.57
C ASN A 150 5.33 1.92 -20.44
N LYS A 151 4.19 1.97 -19.75
CA LYS A 151 3.38 3.19 -19.61
C LYS A 151 3.29 3.59 -18.14
N GLU A 152 4.09 4.58 -17.78
CA GLU A 152 4.10 5.20 -16.45
C GLU A 152 2.69 5.56 -15.98
N SER A 153 2.44 5.25 -14.72
CA SER A 153 1.23 5.58 -13.99
C SER A 153 1.09 7.10 -13.81
N VAL A 154 -0.09 7.52 -13.38
CA VAL A 154 -0.35 8.93 -13.13
C VAL A 154 0.47 9.43 -11.94
N ILE A 155 0.60 8.62 -10.89
CA ILE A 155 1.38 8.99 -9.70
C ILE A 155 2.87 9.16 -10.02
N GLU A 156 3.44 8.31 -10.87
CA GLU A 156 4.84 8.43 -11.30
C GLU A 156 5.08 9.75 -12.02
N LYS A 157 4.18 10.12 -12.94
CA LYS A 157 4.27 11.40 -13.66
C LYS A 157 4.14 12.59 -12.72
N ILE A 158 3.28 12.50 -11.71
CA ILE A 158 3.14 13.53 -10.67
C ILE A 158 4.45 13.69 -9.89
N VAL A 159 5.03 12.59 -9.41
CA VAL A 159 6.28 12.59 -8.64
C VAL A 159 7.44 13.13 -9.48
N GLN A 160 7.58 12.68 -10.73
CA GLN A 160 8.60 13.19 -11.64
C GLN A 160 8.43 14.68 -11.95
N LYS A 161 7.19 15.13 -12.13
CA LYS A 161 6.90 16.56 -12.36
C LYS A 161 7.22 17.38 -11.12
N ALA A 162 6.90 16.90 -9.92
CA ALA A 162 7.29 17.54 -8.68
C ALA A 162 8.82 17.69 -8.58
N HIS A 163 9.58 16.63 -8.89
CA HIS A 163 11.04 16.70 -8.93
C HIS A 163 11.57 17.77 -9.89
N LYS A 164 10.96 17.92 -11.08
CA LYS A 164 11.33 18.96 -12.06
C LYS A 164 10.98 20.38 -11.60
N MET A 165 10.01 20.52 -10.69
CA MET A 165 9.55 21.81 -10.16
C MET A 165 10.28 22.22 -8.88
N THR A 166 10.99 21.31 -8.24
CA THR A 166 11.79 21.56 -7.03
C THR A 166 13.28 21.63 -7.33
N PHE A 167 14.04 22.33 -6.49
CA PHE A 167 15.49 22.45 -6.65
C PHE A 167 16.22 21.41 -5.78
N PRO A 168 17.48 21.07 -6.10
CA PRO A 168 18.31 20.28 -5.20
C PRO A 168 18.39 20.92 -3.81
N GLY A 169 18.10 20.15 -2.76
CA GLY A 169 18.08 20.64 -1.37
C GLY A 169 16.71 21.14 -0.87
N THR A 170 15.65 21.09 -1.69
CA THR A 170 14.27 21.26 -1.19
C THR A 170 14.00 20.23 -0.09
N ASN A 171 13.44 20.68 1.03
CA ASN A 171 13.07 19.79 2.13
C ASN A 171 11.84 18.94 1.76
N GLU A 172 11.65 17.84 2.50
CA GLU A 172 10.60 16.87 2.18
C GLU A 172 9.18 17.45 2.28
N ALA A 173 8.93 18.37 3.22
CA ALA A 173 7.61 18.97 3.37
C ALA A 173 7.22 19.83 2.16
N ASP A 174 8.17 20.63 1.65
CA ASP A 174 7.96 21.46 0.46
C ASP A 174 7.82 20.60 -0.82
N PHE A 175 8.58 19.50 -0.90
CA PHE A 175 8.42 18.53 -1.98
C PHE A 175 7.02 17.89 -1.97
N LEU A 176 6.57 17.39 -0.81
CA LEU A 176 5.25 16.78 -0.65
C LEU A 176 4.11 17.78 -0.88
N LYS A 177 4.30 19.06 -0.54
CA LYS A 177 3.35 20.12 -0.88
C LYS A 177 3.22 20.30 -2.40
N THR A 178 4.33 20.24 -3.13
CA THR A 178 4.31 20.27 -4.61
C THR A 178 3.57 19.06 -5.17
N VAL A 179 3.84 17.86 -4.65
CA VAL A 179 3.11 16.64 -5.02
C VAL A 179 1.61 16.78 -4.75
N TRP A 180 1.23 17.27 -3.57
CA TRP A 180 -0.17 17.48 -3.19
C TRP A 180 -0.90 18.40 -4.16
N ASN A 181 -0.30 19.54 -4.53
CA ASN A 181 -0.92 20.47 -5.50
C ASN A 181 -1.14 19.82 -6.88
N LEU A 182 -0.18 19.02 -7.35
CA LEU A 182 -0.28 18.31 -8.62
C LEU A 182 -1.33 17.19 -8.55
N LEU A 183 -1.41 16.51 -7.40
CA LEU A 183 -2.35 15.44 -7.14
C LEU A 183 -3.79 15.96 -7.03
N ASP A 184 -4.01 17.06 -6.28
CA ASP A 184 -5.30 17.73 -6.17
C ASP A 184 -5.86 18.11 -7.55
N PHE A 185 -5.04 18.72 -8.38
CA PHE A 185 -5.42 19.07 -9.76
C PHE A 185 -5.84 17.85 -10.58
N GLU A 186 -5.13 16.73 -10.44
CA GLU A 186 -5.45 15.50 -11.17
C GLU A 186 -6.72 14.83 -10.63
N LEU A 187 -6.89 14.78 -9.32
CA LEU A 187 -8.08 14.23 -8.67
C LEU A 187 -9.35 15.02 -9.00
N ASN A 188 -9.25 16.34 -9.16
CA ASN A 188 -10.39 17.16 -9.56
C ASN A 188 -10.88 16.81 -10.98
N LYS A 189 -9.96 16.58 -11.93
CA LYS A 189 -10.34 16.10 -13.28
C LYS A 189 -11.01 14.73 -13.24
N VAL A 190 -10.46 13.81 -12.44
CA VAL A 190 -11.02 12.47 -12.32
C VAL A 190 -12.42 12.54 -11.74
N SER A 191 -12.63 13.36 -10.70
CA SER A 191 -13.92 13.56 -10.06
C SER A 191 -14.96 14.13 -11.04
N GLU A 192 -14.57 15.10 -11.89
CA GLU A 192 -15.43 15.65 -12.95
C GLU A 192 -15.83 14.61 -14.01
N MET A 193 -15.05 13.55 -14.22
CA MET A 193 -15.40 12.46 -15.15
C MET A 193 -16.40 11.46 -14.57
N PHE A 194 -16.55 11.44 -13.24
CA PHE A 194 -17.43 10.51 -12.52
C PHE A 194 -18.69 11.18 -11.92
N MET A 195 -18.84 12.50 -12.09
CA MET A 195 -20.07 13.27 -11.83
C MET A 195 -20.96 13.35 -13.08
#